data_AF-A0A963LSD3-F1
#
_entry.id   AF-A0A963LSD3-F1
#
_cell.length_a   1.000
_cell.length_b   1.000
_cell.length_c   1.000
_cell.angle_alpha   90.00
_cell.angle_beta   90.00
_cell.angle_gamma   90.00
#
_symmetry.space_group_name_H-M   'P 1'
#
loop_
_entity.id
_entity.type
_entity.pdbx_description
1 polymer ?
#
loop_
_entity_poly.entity_id
_entity_poly.type
_entity_poly.pdbx_seq_one_letter_code
_entity_poly.pdbx_strand_id
1 'polypeptide(L)'
;MEFVNLPLLAVSGLVFVSVLVGLFSARIGFSFLLVFLFAGILAGEDGPGGVRFDDYRLSFWVGNLALAVILLDGGLRTAFATFRTGLRPASLLASVGVVV
;
A
#
# COMPACT_ATOMS: atom_id res chain seq x y z
N MET A 1 26.59 24.25 33.80
CA MET A 1 26.60 22.85 33.31
C MET A 1 25.20 22.36 32.91
N GLU A 2 24.11 22.76 33.56
CA GLU A 2 22.73 22.38 33.16
C GLU A 2 22.26 22.89 31.78
N PHE A 3 22.72 24.06 31.34
CA PHE A 3 22.30 24.65 30.05
C PHE A 3 22.64 23.79 28.84
N VAL A 4 23.67 22.94 28.93
CA VAL A 4 24.09 22.03 27.83
C VAL A 4 23.41 20.66 27.97
N ASN A 5 23.09 20.24 29.20
CA ASN A 5 22.51 18.92 29.47
C ASN A 5 21.05 18.81 28.99
N LEU A 6 20.24 19.86 29.20
CA LEU A 6 18.84 19.91 28.76
C LEU A 6 18.67 19.74 27.23
N PRO A 7 19.39 20.50 26.38
CA PRO A 7 19.29 20.32 24.93
C PRO A 7 19.86 18.97 24.47
N LEU A 8 20.92 18.45 25.10
CA LEU A 8 21.46 17.12 24.77
C LEU A 8 20.46 15.99 25.09
N LEU A 9 19.75 16.10 26.21
CA LEU A 9 18.72 15.14 26.62
C LEU A 9 17.51 15.21 25.68
N ALA A 10 17.10 16.42 25.27
CA ALA A 10 16.05 16.60 24.28
C ALA A 10 16.42 16.00 22.91
N VAL A 11 17.62 16.27 22.40
CA VAL A 11 18.08 15.75 21.10
C VAL A 11 18.22 14.23 21.11
N SER A 12 18.85 13.65 22.15
CA SER A 12 18.98 12.20 22.27
C SER A 12 17.64 11.50 22.41
N GLY A 13 16.69 12.07 23.16
CA GLY A 13 15.31 11.58 23.24
C GLY A 13 14.59 11.62 21.90
N LEU A 14 14.74 12.72 21.16
CA LEU A 14 14.12 12.87 19.84
C LEU A 14 14.66 11.85 18.83
N VAL A 15 15.99 11.63 18.85
CA VAL A 15 16.67 10.64 18.01
C VAL A 15 16.24 9.22 18.40
N PHE A 16 16.17 8.92 19.69
CA PHE A 16 15.73 7.61 20.20
C PHE A 16 14.30 7.29 19.75
N VAL A 17 13.38 8.25 19.87
CA VAL A 17 12.00 8.12 19.38
C VAL A 17 11.96 7.94 17.86
N SER A 18 12.76 8.72 17.11
CA SER A 18 12.82 8.60 15.65
C SER A 18 13.31 7.24 15.18
N VAL A 19 14.30 6.65 15.87
CA VAL A 19 14.79 5.30 15.57
C VAL A 19 13.74 4.24 15.93
N LEU A 20 13.06 4.38 17.07
CA LEU A 20 11.95 3.50 17.46
C LEU A 20 10.81 3.50 16.42
N VAL A 21 10.40 4.69 15.98
CA VAL A 21 9.37 4.87 14.93
C VAL A 21 9.86 4.31 13.60
N GLY A 22 11.13 4.56 13.23
CA GLY A 22 11.74 4.02 12.02
C GLY A 22 11.78 2.48 12.00
N LEU A 23 12.06 1.86 13.14
CA LEU A 23 12.06 0.40 13.28
C LEU A 23 10.63 -0.17 13.18
N PHE A 24 9.64 0.54 13.75
CA PHE A 24 8.23 0.19 13.61
C PHE A 24 7.76 0.32 12.17
N SER A 25 8.15 1.39 11.47
CA SER A 25 7.84 1.62 10.06
C SER A 25 8.43 0.51 9.16
N ALA A 26 9.68 0.11 9.42
CA ALA A 26 10.33 -0.99 8.69
C ALA A 26 9.66 -2.36 8.95
N ARG A 27 9.08 -2.56 10.14
CA ARG A 27 8.45 -3.82 10.54
C ARG A 27 6.98 -3.90 10.24
N ILE A 28 6.30 -2.77 9.99
CA ILE A 28 4.87 -2.82 9.74
C ILE A 28 4.59 -3.75 8.58
N GLY A 29 5.42 -3.84 7.53
CA GLY A 29 5.48 -4.97 6.56
C GLY A 29 4.16 -5.37 5.89
N PHE A 30 3.07 -4.74 6.29
CA PHE A 30 1.71 -4.94 5.90
C PHE A 30 1.64 -4.24 4.57
N SER A 31 1.31 -5.01 3.54
CA SER A 31 0.86 -4.42 2.31
C SER A 31 -0.26 -3.46 2.65
N PHE A 32 -0.19 -2.23 2.13
CA PHE A 32 -1.24 -1.22 2.31
C PHE A 32 -2.62 -1.77 1.93
N LEU A 33 -2.64 -2.77 1.03
CA LEU A 33 -3.80 -3.59 0.67
C LEU A 33 -4.47 -4.26 1.89
N LEU A 34 -3.69 -4.89 2.77
CA LEU A 34 -4.21 -5.58 3.95
C LEU A 34 -4.87 -4.62 4.95
N VAL A 35 -4.33 -3.41 5.06
CA VAL A 35 -4.92 -2.35 5.90
C VAL A 35 -6.29 -1.94 5.35
N PHE A 36 -6.39 -1.69 4.05
CA PHE A 36 -7.68 -1.39 3.41
C PHE A 36 -8.67 -2.55 3.47
N LEU A 37 -8.19 -3.79 3.33
CA LEU A 37 -9.04 -4.97 3.48
C LEU A 37 -9.62 -5.07 4.90
N PHE A 38 -8.79 -4.92 5.93
CA PHE A 38 -9.26 -4.93 7.31
C PHE A 38 -10.24 -3.79 7.59
N ALA A 39 -9.95 -2.58 7.12
CA ALA A 39 -10.86 -1.44 7.25
C ALA A 39 -12.22 -1.73 6.59
N GLY A 40 -12.22 -2.35 5.39
CA GLY A 40 -13.43 -2.76 4.69
C GLY A 40 -14.23 -3.82 5.44
N ILE A 41 -13.55 -4.84 5.99
CA ILE A 41 -14.20 -5.87 6.81
C ILE A 41 -14.83 -5.26 8.07
N LEU A 42 -14.12 -4.35 8.74
CA LEU A 42 -14.64 -3.67 9.93
C LEU A 42 -15.82 -2.75 9.62
N ALA A 43 -15.83 -2.13 8.44
CA ALA A 43 -16.92 -1.28 7.98
C ALA A 43 -18.14 -2.08 7.48
N GLY A 44 -17.94 -3.31 7.01
CA GLY A 44 -18.98 -4.16 6.44
C GLY A 44 -20.07 -4.58 7.43
N GLU A 45 -21.07 -5.30 6.91
CA GLU A 45 -22.26 -5.72 7.65
C GLU A 45 -21.95 -6.58 8.90
N ASP A 46 -20.98 -7.50 8.78
CA ASP A 46 -20.50 -8.34 9.89
C ASP A 46 -19.48 -7.63 10.81
N GLY A 47 -19.03 -6.44 10.40
CA GLY A 47 -18.09 -5.61 11.15
C GLY A 47 -18.80 -4.66 12.12
N PRO A 48 -18.05 -4.03 13.04
CA PRO A 48 -18.60 -3.01 13.95
C PRO A 48 -19.21 -1.80 13.23
N GLY A 49 -18.90 -1.59 11.94
CA GLY A 49 -19.49 -0.53 11.11
C GLY A 49 -20.91 -0.81 10.62
N GLY A 50 -21.33 -2.08 10.54
CA GLY A 50 -22.71 -2.47 10.19
C GLY A 50 -23.23 -1.93 8.85
N VAL A 51 -22.33 -1.57 7.91
CA VAL A 51 -22.74 -0.99 6.63
C VAL A 51 -23.27 -2.11 5.73
N ARG A 52 -24.59 -2.17 5.58
CA ARG A 52 -25.26 -3.03 4.62
C ARG A 52 -25.10 -2.48 3.22
N PHE A 53 -24.30 -3.16 2.40
CA PHE A 53 -24.01 -2.76 1.04
C PHE A 53 -24.48 -3.84 0.06
N ASP A 54 -25.60 -3.59 -0.62
CA ASP A 54 -26.23 -4.51 -1.59
C ASP A 54 -26.39 -3.85 -2.96
N ASP A 55 -25.41 -3.03 -3.36
CA ASP A 55 -25.39 -2.37 -4.69
C ASP A 55 -24.19 -2.83 -5.51
N TYR A 56 -24.41 -3.93 -6.24
CA TYR A 56 -23.44 -4.45 -7.20
C TYR A 56 -23.04 -3.43 -8.27
N ARG A 57 -23.96 -2.55 -8.68
CA ARG A 57 -23.71 -1.58 -9.76
C ARG A 57 -22.75 -0.50 -9.28
N LEU A 58 -22.94 0.00 -8.07
CA LEU A 58 -22.03 0.96 -7.45
C LEU A 58 -20.64 0.34 -7.23
N SER A 59 -20.56 -0.89 -6.71
CA SER A 59 -19.29 -1.62 -6.57
C SER A 59 -18.57 -1.79 -7.90
N PHE A 60 -19.29 -2.17 -8.95
CA PHE A 60 -18.73 -2.34 -10.28
C PHE A 60 -18.15 -1.04 -10.83
N TRP A 61 -18.89 0.07 -10.73
CA TRP A 61 -18.42 1.37 -11.20
C TRP A 61 -17.19 1.86 -10.44
N VAL A 62 -17.21 1.78 -9.11
CA VAL A 62 -16.08 2.21 -8.27
C VAL A 62 -14.87 1.31 -8.54
N GLY A 63 -15.06 -0.01 -8.60
CA GLY A 63 -13.98 -0.97 -8.88
C GLY A 63 -13.35 -0.76 -10.25
N ASN A 64 -14.16 -0.57 -11.30
CA ASN A 64 -13.65 -0.33 -12.64
C ASN A 64 -12.93 1.02 -12.77
N LEU A 65 -13.44 2.07 -12.11
CA LEU A 65 -12.77 3.37 -12.05
C LEU A 65 -11.42 3.26 -11.32
N ALA A 66 -11.39 2.59 -10.17
CA ALA A 66 -10.17 2.35 -9.42
C ALA A 66 -9.15 1.55 -10.24
N LEU A 67 -9.59 0.49 -10.93
CA LEU A 67 -8.74 -0.31 -11.81
C LEU A 67 -8.13 0.55 -12.94
N ALA A 68 -8.93 1.40 -13.58
CA ALA A 68 -8.45 2.31 -14.61
C ALA A 68 -7.37 3.27 -14.08
N VAL A 69 -7.57 3.84 -12.89
CA VAL A 69 -6.58 4.73 -12.25
C VAL A 69 -5.31 3.98 -11.87
N ILE A 70 -5.42 2.79 -11.29
CA ILE A 70 -4.27 1.95 -10.91
C ILE A 70 -3.44 1.58 -12.15
N LEU A 71 -4.09 1.15 -13.23
CA LEU A 71 -3.42 0.80 -14.48
C LEU A 71 -2.77 2.03 -15.14
N LEU A 72 -3.42 3.19 -15.07
CA LEU A 72 -2.87 4.44 -15.58
C LEU A 72 -1.61 4.85 -14.80
N ASP A 73 -1.67 4.88 -13.47
CA ASP A 73 -0.51 5.25 -12.63
C ASP A 73 0.66 4.28 -12.82
N GLY A 74 0.39 2.97 -12.81
CA GLY A 74 1.40 1.93 -13.06
C GLY A 74 2.02 2.02 -14.46
N GLY A 75 1.20 2.36 -15.47
CA GLY A 75 1.66 2.58 -16.84
C GLY A 75 2.55 3.81 -16.98
N LEU A 76 2.20 4.94 -16.36
CA LEU A 76 2.96 6.19 -16.43
C LEU A 76 4.29 6.13 -15.66
N ARG A 77 4.35 5.38 -14.56
CA ARG A 77 5.59 5.20 -13.77
C ARG A 77 6.63 4.30 -14.44
N THR A 78 6.25 3.51 -15.45
CA THR A 78 7.15 2.53 -16.06
C THR A 78 7.90 3.12 -17.25
N ALA A 79 9.23 3.15 -17.19
CA ALA A 79 10.06 3.60 -18.31
C ALA A 79 9.91 2.66 -19.52
N PHE A 80 9.57 3.24 -20.68
CA PHE A 80 9.32 2.50 -21.92
C PHE A 80 10.54 1.65 -22.36
N ALA A 81 11.75 2.10 -22.05
CA ALA A 81 13.00 1.39 -22.33
C ALA A 81 13.13 0.10 -21.50
N THR A 82 12.76 0.11 -20.22
CA THR A 82 12.79 -1.06 -19.34
C THR A 82 11.67 -2.04 -19.70
N PHE A 83 10.49 -1.52 -20.05
CA PHE A 83 9.34 -2.32 -20.49
C PHE A 83 9.67 -3.18 -21.72
N ARG A 84 10.36 -2.61 -22.71
CA ARG A 84 10.72 -3.31 -23.96
C ARG A 84 11.64 -4.52 -23.74
N THR A 85 12.53 -4.47 -22.76
CA THR A 85 13.45 -5.58 -22.46
C THR A 85 12.74 -6.76 -21.78
N GLY A 86 11.71 -6.49 -20.98
CA GLY A 86 10.94 -7.50 -20.23
C GLY A 86 9.74 -8.10 -20.98
N LEU A 87 9.35 -7.55 -22.13
CA LEU A 87 8.12 -7.90 -22.84
C LEU A 87 8.02 -9.39 -23.26
N ARG A 88 9.11 -9.96 -23.79
CA ARG A 88 9.16 -11.37 -24.22
C ARG A 88 9.01 -12.37 -23.07
N PRO A 89 9.79 -12.30 -21.98
CA PRO A 89 9.58 -13.22 -20.86
C PRO A 89 8.23 -12.99 -20.19
N ALA A 90 7.78 -11.73 -20.04
CA ALA A 90 6.49 -11.42 -19.44
C ALA A 90 5.32 -12.01 -20.24
N SER A 91 5.33 -11.92 -21.58
CA SER A 91 4.26 -12.49 -22.40
C SER A 91 4.22 -14.01 -22.38
N LEU A 92 5.38 -14.67 -22.34
CA LEU A 92 5.47 -16.12 -22.18
C LEU A 92 4.94 -16.57 -20.81
N LEU A 93 5.36 -15.91 -19.72
CA LEU A 93 4.87 -16.20 -18.38
C LEU A 93 3.36 -15.98 -18.25
N ALA A 94 2.84 -14.88 -18.80
CA ALA A 94 1.41 -14.57 -18.73
C ALA A 94 0.51 -15.49 -19.57
N SER A 95 1.04 -16.07 -20.65
CA SER A 95 0.27 -17.00 -21.51
C SER A 95 0.49 -18.45 -21.09
N VAL A 96 1.72 -18.95 -21.18
CA VAL A 96 2.06 -20.35 -20.90
C VAL A 96 1.90 -20.65 -19.40
N GLY A 97 2.30 -19.72 -18.52
CA GLY A 97 2.21 -19.92 -17.07
C GLY A 97 0.79 -19.84 -16.49
N VAL A 98 -0.20 -19.39 -17.26
CA VAL A 98 -1.62 -19.41 -16.86
C VAL A 98 -2.38 -20.57 -17.50
N VAL A 99 -1.96 -21.00 -18.68
CA VAL A 99 -2.60 -22.12 -19.41
C VAL A 99 -2.21 -23.49 -18.84
N VAL A 100 -0.98 -23.63 -18.33
CA VAL A 100 -0.49 -24.86 -17.67
C VAL A 100 -0.79 -24.80 -16.18
#